data_AF-A0A7J6QC19-F1
#
_entry.id   AF-A0A7J6QC19-F1
#
_cell.length_a   1.000
_cell.length_b   1.000
_cell.length_c   1.000
_cell.angle_alpha   90.00
_cell.angle_beta   90.00
_cell.angle_gamma   90.00
#
_symmetry.space_group_name_H-M   'P 1'
#
loop_
_entity.id
_entity.type
_entity.pdbx_description
1 polymer ?
#
loop_
_entity_poly.entity_id
_entity_poly.type
_entity_poly.pdbx_seq_one_letter_code
_entity_poly.pdbx_strand_id
1 'polypeptide(L)'
;GRVKSQRRLEYPCTSAYVCPHLQPTGKDDGVHQLLIGTQTGHILVLRERALVWCCLVGPSPITAITVAEFGDTVGMICSLDDAGVLRVSYLGTDPPVASTMINTDSRDLDYDQMEAEHRQLLDAIRRHHQEEEKAGQPAGEQLPPREVDVKVHVPTTIDPPTSVDELAFQPDQDDLQGLFMQHDGLPQQITVQFEITNTEARGRAAGGLTLSVQPLSDAITTLMPKIISLPDVQPGGPPTRASLAFYISAHVLCSSRDVELVLTYTLGDTLRCTTSSFELPLCFVAHPIPPTKEANFKVAIGATAIPPTLGSIFQDFLKGASVRPPSLRPPGPPSGCRLPQRARGKCPQHSLLATGMREGCHHSTVEDQRQILRPIDGVRSPVGWPC
;
A
#
# COMPACT_ATOMS: atom_id res chain seq x y z
N GLY A 1 23.38 -27.32 -10.98
CA GLY A 1 22.00 -27.86 -11.04
C GLY A 1 21.94 -28.98 -12.07
N ARG A 2 21.21 -30.06 -11.79
CA ARG A 2 20.98 -31.18 -12.73
C ARG A 2 19.56 -31.05 -13.29
N VAL A 3 19.41 -31.09 -14.62
CA VAL A 3 18.09 -31.06 -15.26
C VAL A 3 17.35 -32.38 -15.00
N LYS A 4 16.17 -32.32 -14.36
CA LYS A 4 15.32 -33.49 -14.06
C LYS A 4 14.53 -33.96 -15.28
N SER A 5 14.00 -33.02 -16.05
CA SER A 5 13.20 -33.27 -17.26
C SER A 5 13.21 -32.08 -18.21
N GLN A 6 13.14 -32.33 -19.51
CA GLN A 6 12.90 -31.32 -20.54
C GLN A 6 11.74 -31.77 -21.43
N ARG A 7 10.90 -30.83 -21.87
CA ARG A 7 9.86 -31.05 -22.87
C ARG A 7 9.92 -29.91 -23.89
N ARG A 8 9.93 -30.25 -25.17
CA ARG A 8 9.77 -29.27 -26.24
C ARG A 8 8.28 -28.98 -26.41
N LEU A 9 7.93 -27.71 -26.35
CA LEU A 9 6.56 -27.24 -26.60
C LEU A 9 6.47 -26.83 -28.07
N GLU A 10 5.36 -27.18 -28.72
CA GLU A 10 5.12 -26.89 -30.14
C GLU A 10 4.66 -25.46 -30.36
N TYR A 11 4.00 -24.88 -29.35
CA TYR A 11 3.47 -23.52 -29.36
C TYR A 11 4.38 -22.55 -28.61
N PRO A 12 4.45 -21.28 -29.02
CA PRO A 12 5.12 -20.24 -28.26
C PRO A 12 4.36 -20.00 -26.95
N CYS A 13 5.09 -20.11 -25.83
CA CYS A 13 4.57 -19.92 -24.49
C CYS A 13 4.91 -18.50 -24.01
N THR A 14 3.93 -17.84 -23.44
CA THR A 14 4.03 -16.45 -22.95
C THR A 14 4.20 -16.40 -21.44
N SER A 15 3.57 -17.33 -20.72
CA SER A 15 3.60 -17.40 -19.26
C SER A 15 3.63 -18.83 -18.76
N ALA A 16 4.19 -19.04 -17.57
CA ALA A 16 4.22 -20.34 -16.92
C ALA A 16 4.10 -20.17 -15.40
N TYR A 17 3.33 -21.05 -14.77
CA TYR A 17 3.11 -21.06 -13.33
C TYR A 17 3.24 -22.47 -12.79
N VAL A 18 4.11 -22.66 -11.80
CA VAL A 18 4.27 -23.95 -11.12
C VAL A 18 3.29 -23.99 -9.96
N CYS A 19 2.34 -24.91 -10.01
CA CYS A 19 1.43 -25.17 -8.90
C CYS A 19 2.08 -26.20 -7.95
N PRO A 20 2.49 -25.80 -6.73
CA PRO A 20 2.87 -26.77 -5.71
C PRO A 20 1.62 -27.57 -5.31
N HIS A 21 1.77 -28.87 -5.12
CA HIS A 21 0.66 -29.75 -4.79
C HIS A 21 -0.01 -29.30 -3.48
N LEU A 22 -1.30 -29.00 -3.52
CA LEU A 22 -2.03 -28.36 -2.41
C LEU A 22 -2.47 -29.33 -1.30
N GLN A 23 -2.24 -30.64 -1.38
CA GLN A 23 -2.55 -31.59 -0.30
C GLN A 23 -1.59 -32.78 -0.27
N PRO A 24 -0.87 -33.07 0.85
CA PRO A 24 -0.05 -34.26 0.98
C PRO A 24 -0.93 -35.45 1.40
N THR A 25 -1.82 -35.93 0.50
CA THR A 25 -2.47 -37.22 0.70
C THR A 25 -1.59 -38.31 0.08
N GLY A 26 -0.89 -39.01 0.96
CA GLY A 26 0.29 -39.82 0.63
C GLY A 26 0.12 -40.81 -0.54
N LYS A 27 0.81 -40.49 -1.64
CA LYS A 27 1.50 -41.46 -2.53
C LYS A 27 2.31 -40.81 -3.65
N ASP A 28 2.10 -39.53 -3.95
CA ASP A 28 2.81 -38.81 -5.03
C ASP A 28 3.72 -37.68 -4.50
N ASP A 29 4.71 -38.06 -3.68
CA ASP A 29 5.75 -37.13 -3.23
C ASP A 29 6.66 -36.73 -4.42
N GLY A 30 6.36 -35.59 -5.04
CA GLY A 30 7.26 -34.92 -5.98
C GLY A 30 6.73 -34.66 -7.38
N VAL A 31 5.41 -34.78 -7.58
CA VAL A 31 4.78 -34.45 -8.87
C VAL A 31 4.28 -33.01 -8.87
N HIS A 32 5.02 -32.12 -9.54
CA HIS A 32 4.58 -30.74 -9.76
C HIS A 32 3.66 -30.65 -10.97
N GLN A 33 2.63 -29.81 -10.86
CA GLN A 33 1.80 -29.43 -11.99
C GLN A 33 2.28 -28.08 -12.52
N LEU A 34 2.42 -27.99 -13.83
CA LEU A 34 2.87 -26.80 -14.52
C LEU A 34 1.72 -26.29 -15.39
N LEU A 35 1.26 -25.08 -15.11
CA LEU A 35 0.34 -24.35 -15.96
C LEU A 35 1.14 -23.52 -16.95
N ILE A 36 0.76 -23.54 -18.22
CA ILE A 36 1.41 -22.78 -19.28
C ILE A 36 0.36 -22.00 -20.08
N GLY A 37 0.62 -20.72 -20.27
CA GLY A 37 -0.11 -19.84 -21.18
C GLY A 37 0.57 -19.79 -22.53
N THR A 38 -0.23 -19.91 -23.58
CA THR A 38 0.23 -19.81 -24.97
C THR A 38 -0.13 -18.46 -25.57
N GLN A 39 0.57 -18.08 -26.64
CA GLN A 39 0.26 -16.88 -27.41
C GLN A 39 -1.13 -16.93 -28.09
N THR A 40 -1.65 -18.13 -28.32
CA THR A 40 -2.97 -18.39 -28.93
C THR A 40 -4.12 -18.36 -27.92
N GLY A 41 -3.85 -18.03 -26.65
CA GLY A 41 -4.85 -17.97 -25.59
C GLY A 41 -5.32 -19.33 -25.04
N HIS A 42 -4.54 -20.38 -25.29
CA HIS A 42 -4.71 -21.67 -24.64
C HIS A 42 -3.99 -21.75 -23.30
N ILE A 43 -4.64 -22.37 -22.31
CA ILE A 43 -4.05 -22.77 -21.03
C ILE A 43 -3.78 -24.28 -21.07
N LEU A 44 -2.54 -24.67 -20.81
CA LEU A 44 -2.10 -26.06 -20.77
C LEU A 44 -1.77 -26.45 -19.32
N VAL A 45 -2.37 -27.53 -18.82
CA VAL A 45 -2.03 -28.12 -17.53
C VAL A 45 -1.18 -29.36 -17.78
N LEU A 46 0.11 -29.26 -17.41
CA LEU A 46 1.09 -30.31 -17.55
C LEU A 46 1.35 -30.97 -16.21
N ARG A 47 1.26 -32.30 -16.16
CA ARG A 47 1.73 -33.11 -15.05
C ARG A 47 3.02 -33.79 -15.47
N GLU A 48 4.15 -33.33 -14.93
CA GLU A 48 5.50 -33.71 -15.35
C GLU A 48 5.74 -33.53 -16.87
N ARG A 49 5.56 -34.60 -17.65
CA ARG A 49 5.72 -34.63 -19.11
C ARG A 49 4.40 -34.81 -19.85
N ALA A 50 3.31 -35.15 -19.18
CA ALA A 50 2.01 -35.41 -19.80
C ALA A 50 1.16 -34.13 -19.80
N LEU A 51 0.49 -33.87 -20.93
CA LEU A 51 -0.58 -32.88 -20.97
C LEU A 51 -1.83 -33.51 -20.36
N VAL A 52 -2.27 -32.99 -19.22
CA VAL A 52 -3.46 -33.50 -18.52
C VAL A 52 -4.70 -32.77 -19.01
N TRP A 53 -4.58 -31.47 -19.29
CA TRP A 53 -5.71 -30.66 -19.69
C TRP A 53 -5.31 -29.48 -20.56
N CYS A 54 -6.22 -29.03 -21.42
CA CYS A 54 -6.06 -27.87 -22.27
C CYS A 54 -7.42 -27.19 -22.46
N CYS A 55 -7.49 -25.87 -22.34
CA CYS A 55 -8.64 -25.09 -22.78
C CYS A 55 -8.23 -23.89 -23.63
N LEU A 56 -9.20 -23.34 -24.35
CA LEU A 56 -9.13 -22.02 -24.96
C LEU A 56 -9.90 -21.04 -24.06
N VAL A 57 -9.23 -19.99 -23.57
CA VAL A 57 -9.87 -18.95 -22.75
C VAL A 57 -10.24 -17.75 -23.60
N GLY A 58 -9.47 -17.46 -24.65
CA GLY A 58 -9.72 -16.38 -25.58
C GLY A 58 -8.73 -16.40 -26.75
N PRO A 59 -8.88 -15.51 -27.75
CA PRO A 59 -7.96 -15.43 -28.89
C PRO A 59 -6.66 -14.64 -28.60
N SER A 60 -6.60 -13.94 -27.46
CA SER A 60 -5.48 -13.10 -27.03
C SER A 60 -4.38 -13.88 -26.31
N PRO A 61 -3.11 -13.46 -26.41
CA PRO A 61 -2.00 -14.07 -25.68
C PRO A 61 -2.12 -13.84 -24.17
N ILE A 62 -1.86 -14.89 -23.40
CA ILE A 62 -1.98 -14.84 -21.93
C ILE A 62 -0.67 -14.34 -21.33
N THR A 63 -0.67 -13.13 -20.77
CA THR A 63 0.52 -12.48 -20.21
C THR A 63 0.89 -12.99 -18.82
N ALA A 64 -0.10 -13.32 -17.99
CA ALA A 64 0.12 -13.88 -16.66
C ALA A 64 -0.90 -14.97 -16.33
N ILE A 65 -0.44 -16.01 -15.62
CA ILE A 65 -1.28 -17.07 -15.07
C ILE A 65 -0.91 -17.28 -13.61
N THR A 66 -1.92 -17.41 -12.76
CA THR A 66 -1.75 -17.82 -11.37
C THR A 66 -2.92 -18.70 -10.93
N VAL A 67 -2.72 -19.47 -9.87
CA VAL A 67 -3.81 -20.18 -9.18
C VAL A 67 -4.06 -19.45 -7.88
N ALA A 68 -5.32 -19.09 -7.64
CA ALA A 68 -5.72 -18.35 -6.46
C ALA A 68 -6.96 -18.97 -5.80
N GLU A 69 -7.22 -18.53 -4.58
CA GLU A 69 -8.40 -18.85 -3.80
C GLU A 69 -9.33 -17.64 -3.80
N PHE A 70 -10.60 -17.85 -4.11
CA PHE A 70 -11.63 -16.81 -4.06
C PHE A 70 -12.79 -17.28 -3.18
N GLY A 71 -12.97 -16.64 -2.03
CA GLY A 71 -13.96 -17.05 -1.03
C GLY A 71 -13.67 -18.49 -0.57
N ASP A 72 -14.68 -19.35 -0.62
CA ASP A 72 -14.57 -20.76 -0.22
C ASP A 72 -14.06 -21.69 -1.35
N THR A 73 -13.75 -21.14 -2.53
CA THR A 73 -13.33 -21.94 -3.70
C THR A 73 -11.83 -21.86 -3.92
N VAL A 74 -11.14 -22.93 -3.55
CA VAL A 74 -9.71 -23.13 -3.82
C VAL A 74 -9.47 -23.65 -5.23
N GLY A 75 -8.34 -23.25 -5.83
CA GLY A 75 -7.87 -23.82 -7.10
C GLY A 75 -8.42 -23.15 -8.36
N MET A 76 -8.81 -21.88 -8.26
CA MET A 76 -9.28 -21.10 -9.41
C MET A 76 -8.08 -20.63 -10.24
N ILE A 77 -8.17 -20.76 -11.56
CA ILE A 77 -7.11 -20.33 -12.48
C ILE A 77 -7.39 -18.88 -12.90
N CYS A 78 -6.50 -17.97 -12.53
CA CYS A 78 -6.52 -16.58 -12.99
C CYS A 78 -5.62 -16.43 -14.21
N SER A 79 -6.17 -15.90 -15.30
CA SER A 79 -5.42 -15.54 -16.51
C SER A 79 -5.60 -14.06 -16.80
N LEU A 80 -4.50 -13.37 -17.12
CA LEU A 80 -4.50 -12.00 -17.60
C LEU A 80 -4.07 -11.99 -19.07
N ASP A 81 -4.84 -11.32 -19.91
CA ASP A 81 -4.54 -11.16 -21.34
C ASP A 81 -3.73 -9.88 -21.59
N ASP A 82 -3.15 -9.75 -22.78
CA ASP A 82 -2.49 -8.52 -23.25
C ASP A 82 -3.44 -7.31 -23.38
N ALA A 83 -4.72 -7.57 -23.61
CA ALA A 83 -5.78 -6.57 -23.59
C ALA A 83 -6.14 -6.06 -22.17
N GLY A 84 -5.47 -6.56 -21.12
CA GLY A 84 -5.74 -6.18 -19.72
C GLY A 84 -7.00 -6.82 -19.12
N VAL A 85 -7.61 -7.79 -19.81
CA VAL A 85 -8.78 -8.52 -19.30
C VAL A 85 -8.30 -9.61 -18.35
N LEU A 86 -8.68 -9.48 -17.07
CA LEU A 86 -8.50 -10.52 -16.06
C LEU A 86 -9.69 -11.49 -16.10
N ARG A 87 -9.42 -12.79 -16.25
CA ARG A 87 -10.43 -13.85 -16.19
C ARG A 87 -10.10 -14.86 -15.11
N VAL A 88 -11.12 -15.30 -14.39
CA VAL A 88 -11.03 -16.36 -13.38
C VAL A 88 -11.82 -17.55 -13.91
N SER A 89 -11.14 -18.66 -14.15
CA SER A 89 -11.71 -19.88 -14.75
C SER A 89 -11.60 -21.06 -13.79
N TYR A 90 -12.66 -21.85 -13.72
CA TYR A 90 -12.62 -23.17 -13.07
C TYR A 90 -12.50 -24.26 -14.14
N LEU A 91 -11.89 -25.39 -13.79
CA LEU A 91 -11.80 -26.55 -14.69
C LEU A 91 -13.18 -27.24 -14.74
N GLY A 92 -13.95 -26.98 -15.79
CA GLY A 92 -15.19 -27.72 -16.05
C GLY A 92 -14.87 -29.18 -16.40
N THR A 93 -15.38 -30.13 -15.61
CA THR A 93 -15.28 -31.57 -15.90
C THR A 93 -16.47 -32.13 -16.67
N ASP A 94 -17.50 -31.32 -16.89
CA ASP A 94 -18.66 -31.74 -17.66
C ASP A 94 -18.39 -31.52 -19.15
N PRO A 95 -18.26 -32.59 -19.95
CA PRO A 95 -18.34 -32.42 -21.39
C PRO A 95 -19.71 -31.80 -21.66
N PRO A 96 -19.81 -30.78 -22.54
CA PRO A 96 -21.11 -30.34 -23.00
C PRO A 96 -21.78 -31.58 -23.60
N VAL A 97 -22.77 -32.13 -22.89
CA VAL A 97 -23.69 -33.09 -23.46
C VAL A 97 -24.15 -32.41 -24.73
N ALA A 98 -23.80 -32.99 -25.87
CA ALA A 98 -24.37 -32.58 -27.14
C ALA A 98 -25.87 -32.89 -27.03
N SER A 99 -26.61 -31.98 -26.40
CA SER A 99 -28.06 -31.93 -26.40
C SER A 99 -28.51 -31.41 -27.76
N THR A 100 -28.13 -32.16 -28.80
CA THR A 100 -29.03 -32.37 -29.92
C THR A 100 -30.29 -33.01 -29.34
N MET A 101 -31.42 -32.33 -29.58
CA MET A 101 -32.77 -32.61 -29.07
C MET A 101 -33.05 -32.09 -27.66
N ILE A 102 -33.17 -30.76 -27.55
CA ILE A 102 -34.33 -30.24 -26.85
C ILE A 102 -35.55 -30.81 -27.60
N ASN A 103 -36.15 -31.87 -27.06
CA ASN A 103 -37.53 -32.19 -27.40
C ASN A 103 -38.34 -30.97 -26.97
N THR A 104 -38.65 -30.11 -27.94
CA THR A 104 -39.67 -29.09 -27.84
C THR A 104 -41.03 -29.80 -27.80
N ASP A 105 -41.28 -30.54 -26.73
CA ASP A 105 -42.64 -30.86 -26.34
C ASP A 105 -43.26 -29.54 -25.88
N SER A 106 -43.90 -28.86 -26.83
CA SER A 106 -45.01 -27.93 -26.68
C SER A 106 -45.16 -27.31 -25.28
N ARG A 107 -44.18 -26.49 -24.86
CA ARG A 107 -44.43 -25.43 -23.90
C ARG A 107 -44.96 -24.26 -24.71
N ASP A 108 -46.25 -24.01 -24.61
CA ASP A 108 -46.84 -22.77 -25.13
C ASP A 108 -46.09 -21.60 -24.48
N LEU A 109 -45.23 -20.95 -25.27
CA LEU A 109 -44.49 -19.77 -24.87
C LEU A 109 -45.49 -18.61 -24.87
N ASP A 110 -45.63 -17.94 -23.74
CA ASP A 110 -46.48 -16.77 -23.61
C ASP A 110 -45.80 -15.58 -24.33
N TYR A 111 -46.12 -15.45 -25.63
CA TYR A 111 -45.56 -14.41 -26.50
C TYR A 111 -45.90 -13.00 -26.02
N ASP A 112 -47.01 -12.83 -25.30
CA ASP A 112 -47.43 -11.51 -24.79
C ASP A 112 -46.58 -11.09 -23.59
N GLN A 113 -46.29 -12.00 -22.65
CA GLN A 113 -45.36 -11.73 -21.55
C GLN A 113 -43.93 -11.51 -22.07
N MET A 114 -43.49 -12.31 -23.03
CA MET A 114 -42.17 -12.17 -23.64
C MET A 114 -42.00 -10.83 -24.38
N GLU A 115 -43.02 -10.38 -25.12
CA GLU A 115 -43.01 -9.09 -25.81
C GLU A 115 -43.04 -7.92 -24.82
N ALA A 116 -43.74 -8.06 -23.69
CA ALA A 116 -43.75 -7.07 -22.62
C ALA A 116 -42.36 -6.93 -21.95
N GLU A 117 -41.72 -8.04 -21.60
CA GLU A 117 -40.36 -8.06 -21.06
C GLU A 117 -39.34 -7.54 -22.06
N HIS A 118 -39.44 -7.94 -23.33
CA HIS A 118 -38.57 -7.47 -24.41
C HIS A 118 -38.66 -5.95 -24.57
N ARG A 119 -39.87 -5.38 -24.52
CA ARG A 119 -40.08 -3.94 -24.59
C ARG A 119 -39.51 -3.23 -23.37
N GLN A 120 -39.69 -3.79 -22.17
CA GLN A 120 -39.15 -3.24 -20.93
C GLN A 120 -37.61 -3.22 -20.95
N LEU A 121 -36.98 -4.28 -21.46
CA LEU A 121 -35.52 -4.38 -21.60
C LEU A 121 -34.99 -3.41 -22.65
N LEU A 122 -35.65 -3.27 -23.81
CA LEU A 122 -35.27 -2.28 -24.82
C LEU A 122 -35.37 -0.84 -24.28
N ASP A 123 -36.36 -0.55 -23.44
CA ASP A 123 -36.45 0.74 -22.77
C ASP A 123 -35.32 0.95 -21.75
N ALA A 124 -34.95 -0.07 -20.99
CA ALA A 124 -33.81 0.00 -20.07
C ALA A 124 -32.49 0.22 -20.83
N ILE A 125 -32.26 -0.51 -21.92
CA ILE A 125 -31.07 -0.35 -22.77
C ILE A 125 -31.00 1.06 -23.36
N ARG A 126 -32.12 1.59 -23.85
CA ARG A 126 -32.17 2.97 -24.39
C ARG A 126 -31.86 4.01 -23.32
N ARG A 127 -32.35 3.84 -22.09
CA ARG A 127 -32.02 4.74 -20.97
C ARG A 127 -30.53 4.68 -20.64
N HIS A 128 -29.95 3.49 -20.56
CA HIS A 128 -28.52 3.33 -20.29
C HIS A 128 -27.65 3.94 -21.41
N HIS A 129 -27.96 3.70 -22.69
CA HIS A 129 -27.25 4.33 -23.80
C HIS A 129 -27.37 5.87 -23.79
N GLN A 130 -28.55 6.42 -23.44
CA GLN A 130 -28.73 7.87 -23.31
C GLN A 130 -27.96 8.48 -22.12
N GLU A 131 -27.83 7.74 -21.02
CA GLU A 131 -27.03 8.14 -19.86
C GLU A 131 -25.53 8.12 -20.18
N GLU A 132 -25.06 7.09 -20.89
CA GLU A 132 -23.68 6.99 -21.39
C GLU A 132 -23.33 8.09 -22.40
N GLU A 133 -24.22 8.38 -23.36
CA GLU A 133 -24.02 9.47 -24.34
C GLU A 133 -24.03 10.87 -23.69
N LYS A 134 -24.82 11.08 -22.61
CA LYS A 134 -24.80 12.32 -21.84
C LYS A 134 -23.57 12.47 -20.97
N ALA A 135 -23.04 11.37 -20.42
CA ALA A 135 -21.78 11.37 -19.67
C ALA A 135 -20.55 11.60 -20.57
N GLY A 136 -20.67 11.34 -21.88
CA GLY A 136 -19.61 11.50 -22.87
C GLY A 136 -19.44 12.89 -23.50
N GLN A 137 -20.25 13.90 -23.15
CA GLN A 137 -20.06 15.28 -23.64
C GLN A 137 -19.08 16.06 -22.76
N PRO A 138 -18.08 16.78 -23.34
CA PRO A 138 -17.03 17.47 -22.59
C PRO A 138 -17.56 18.78 -22.03
N ALA A 139 -18.31 18.70 -20.94
CA ALA A 139 -18.65 19.83 -20.09
C ALA A 139 -18.13 19.52 -18.68
N GLY A 140 -16.87 19.89 -18.44
CA GLY A 140 -16.23 20.04 -17.13
C GLY A 140 -16.50 18.93 -16.11
N GLU A 141 -15.63 17.90 -16.11
CA GLU A 141 -15.10 17.27 -14.89
C GLU A 141 -16.03 17.24 -13.66
N GLN A 142 -17.23 16.68 -13.82
CA GLN A 142 -18.06 16.29 -12.70
C GLN A 142 -18.35 14.81 -12.87
N LEU A 143 -17.47 14.01 -12.27
CA LEU A 143 -17.74 12.60 -11.96
C LEU A 143 -19.17 12.50 -11.42
N PRO A 144 -19.94 11.45 -11.77
CA PRO A 144 -21.27 11.25 -11.20
C PRO A 144 -21.19 11.41 -9.67
N PRO A 145 -22.17 12.09 -9.04
CA PRO A 145 -22.09 12.40 -7.62
C PRO A 145 -21.87 11.09 -6.85
N ARG A 146 -20.69 10.98 -6.24
CA ARG A 146 -20.33 9.82 -5.43
C ARG A 146 -21.34 9.73 -4.30
N GLU A 147 -22.09 8.63 -4.27
CA GLU A 147 -23.11 8.41 -3.24
C GLU A 147 -22.48 8.18 -1.87
N VAL A 148 -21.28 7.58 -1.85
CA VAL A 148 -20.44 7.47 -0.66
C VAL A 148 -19.10 8.12 -0.97
N ASP A 149 -18.77 9.14 -0.19
CA ASP A 149 -17.53 9.90 -0.29
C ASP A 149 -16.56 9.52 0.84
N VAL A 150 -15.26 9.52 0.53
CA VAL A 150 -14.18 9.16 1.45
C VAL A 150 -13.22 10.33 1.52
N LYS A 151 -13.24 11.03 2.65
CA LYS A 151 -12.30 12.10 2.96
C LYS A 151 -11.09 11.53 3.70
N VAL A 152 -9.91 11.80 3.17
CA VAL A 152 -8.65 11.35 3.75
C VAL A 152 -7.98 12.52 4.46
N HIS A 153 -7.64 12.34 5.72
CA HIS A 153 -6.86 13.29 6.50
C HIS A 153 -5.45 12.74 6.72
N VAL A 154 -4.51 13.24 5.92
CA VAL A 154 -3.08 12.90 6.01
C VAL A 154 -2.39 13.92 6.91
N PRO A 155 -1.83 13.51 8.07
CA PRO A 155 -1.06 14.42 8.90
C PRO A 155 0.24 14.82 8.17
N THR A 156 0.74 16.03 8.43
CA THR A 156 2.00 16.54 7.82
C THR A 156 3.23 16.22 8.68
N THR A 157 3.02 15.65 9.86
CA THR A 157 4.05 15.29 10.84
C THR A 157 4.00 13.79 11.09
N ILE A 158 5.17 13.20 11.34
CA ILE A 158 5.32 11.81 11.76
C ILE A 158 4.69 11.65 13.16
N ASP A 159 4.13 10.47 13.42
CA ASP A 159 3.52 10.17 14.70
C ASP A 159 4.54 10.18 15.85
N PRO A 160 4.15 10.64 17.06
CA PRO A 160 5.03 10.57 18.21
C PRO A 160 5.30 9.11 18.61
N PRO A 161 6.49 8.80 19.16
CA PRO A 161 6.88 7.44 19.54
C PRO A 161 5.95 6.78 20.57
N THR A 162 5.09 7.54 21.27
CA THR A 162 4.13 7.01 22.25
C THR A 162 2.83 6.49 21.64
N SER A 163 2.60 6.73 20.34
CA SER A 163 1.39 6.30 19.62
C SER A 163 1.59 5.04 18.78
N VAL A 164 2.81 4.51 18.84
CA VAL A 164 3.19 3.29 18.16
C VAL A 164 2.57 2.14 18.95
N ASP A 165 1.68 1.38 18.32
CA ASP A 165 0.89 0.36 19.00
C ASP A 165 1.78 -0.81 19.44
N GLU A 166 2.32 -0.75 20.67
CA GLU A 166 3.26 -1.74 21.25
C GLU A 166 2.76 -3.20 21.12
N LEU A 167 1.45 -3.42 21.03
CA LEU A 167 0.85 -4.74 20.83
C LEU A 167 1.02 -5.28 19.39
N ALA A 168 1.21 -4.40 18.41
CA ALA A 168 1.62 -4.76 17.05
C ALA A 168 3.13 -5.07 16.96
N PHE A 169 3.91 -4.77 18.01
CA PHE A 169 5.35 -5.08 18.14
C PHE A 169 5.59 -6.42 18.82
N GLN A 170 4.94 -7.48 18.32
CA GLN A 170 5.40 -8.81 18.68
C GLN A 170 6.66 -9.13 17.85
N PRO A 171 7.84 -9.30 18.47
CA PRO A 171 9.12 -9.48 17.78
C PRO A 171 9.24 -10.82 17.01
N ASP A 172 8.16 -11.61 16.97
CA ASP A 172 8.13 -12.96 16.40
C ASP A 172 7.61 -13.00 14.95
N GLN A 173 7.36 -11.84 14.32
CA GLN A 173 6.98 -11.77 12.89
C GLN A 173 8.16 -11.30 12.02
N ASP A 174 8.55 -12.14 11.06
CA ASP A 174 9.63 -11.88 10.08
C ASP A 174 9.42 -10.57 9.28
N ASP A 175 8.18 -10.09 9.16
CA ASP A 175 7.82 -8.86 8.42
C ASP A 175 8.37 -7.57 9.07
N LEU A 176 8.69 -7.60 10.37
CA LEU A 176 9.14 -6.43 11.14
C LEU A 176 10.66 -6.21 11.11
N GLN A 177 11.45 -7.22 10.74
CA GLN A 177 12.92 -7.12 10.70
C GLN A 177 13.43 -6.14 9.62
N GLY A 178 12.55 -5.71 8.72
CA GLY A 178 12.87 -4.82 7.60
C GLY A 178 12.32 -3.41 7.70
N LEU A 179 11.76 -2.97 8.84
CA LEU A 179 11.22 -1.62 9.01
C LEU A 179 12.31 -0.60 9.37
N PHE A 180 12.11 0.65 8.94
CA PHE A 180 12.97 1.77 9.30
C PHE A 180 12.71 2.19 10.75
N MET A 181 13.75 2.09 11.56
CA MET A 181 13.69 2.41 12.99
C MET A 181 14.15 3.84 13.24
N GLN A 182 13.34 4.58 14.01
CA GLN A 182 13.74 5.84 14.59
C GLN A 182 14.85 5.62 15.63
N HIS A 183 15.59 6.68 15.97
CA HIS A 183 16.64 6.66 16.98
C HIS A 183 16.23 6.11 18.36
N ASP A 184 14.95 6.16 18.67
CA ASP A 184 14.39 5.71 19.95
C ASP A 184 14.08 4.19 19.94
N GLY A 185 14.37 3.48 18.84
CA GLY A 185 14.19 2.02 18.73
C GLY A 185 12.77 1.59 18.36
N LEU A 186 11.92 2.53 17.94
CA LEU A 186 10.56 2.29 17.43
C LEU A 186 10.53 2.57 15.92
N PRO A 187 9.67 1.90 15.13
CA PRO A 187 9.60 2.18 13.70
C PRO A 187 8.99 3.54 13.44
N GLN A 188 9.33 4.10 12.29
CA GLN A 188 8.68 5.31 11.79
C GLN A 188 7.27 4.99 11.31
N GLN A 189 6.28 5.62 11.94
CA GLN A 189 4.85 5.43 11.66
C GLN A 189 4.17 6.76 11.29
N ILE A 190 3.19 6.68 10.40
CA ILE A 190 2.23 7.76 10.18
C ILE A 190 0.80 7.20 10.17
N THR A 191 -0.07 7.79 10.98
CA THR A 191 -1.47 7.35 11.11
C THR A 191 -2.37 8.25 10.29
N VAL A 192 -2.95 7.69 9.23
CA VAL A 192 -3.89 8.40 8.36
C VAL A 192 -5.31 8.12 8.84
N GLN A 193 -6.13 9.15 8.87
CA GLN A 193 -7.55 9.04 9.24
C GLN A 193 -8.43 9.13 8.00
N PHE A 194 -9.41 8.24 7.93
CA PHE A 194 -10.41 8.18 6.87
C PHE A 194 -11.77 8.54 7.46
N GLU A 195 -12.47 9.42 6.79
CA GLU A 195 -13.82 9.85 7.14
C GLU A 195 -14.76 9.48 5.99
N ILE A 196 -15.61 8.47 6.21
CA ILE A 196 -16.55 7.95 5.22
C ILE A 196 -17.93 8.57 5.48
N THR A 197 -18.49 9.22 4.45
CA THR A 197 -19.81 9.86 4.51
C THR A 197 -20.71 9.33 3.40
N ASN A 198 -21.93 8.93 3.76
CA ASN A 198 -22.97 8.60 2.79
C ASN A 198 -23.77 9.87 2.44
N THR A 199 -23.59 10.35 1.21
CA THR A 199 -24.24 11.51 0.60
C THR A 199 -25.35 11.12 -0.39
N GLU A 200 -25.81 9.87 -0.36
CA GLU A 200 -26.84 9.39 -1.29
C GLU A 200 -28.17 10.16 -1.11
N ALA A 201 -28.67 10.72 -2.21
CA ALA A 201 -29.92 11.48 -2.24
C ALA A 201 -31.19 10.63 -2.03
N ARG A 202 -31.11 9.30 -2.21
CA ARG A 202 -32.25 8.37 -2.11
C ARG A 202 -32.45 7.78 -0.71
N GLY A 203 -31.56 8.09 0.24
CA GLY A 203 -31.73 7.74 1.64
C GLY A 203 -31.59 6.25 1.96
N ARG A 204 -30.77 5.50 1.23
CA ARG A 204 -30.46 4.10 1.53
C ARG A 204 -29.18 4.04 2.37
N ALA A 205 -29.16 3.10 3.31
CA ALA A 205 -27.96 2.78 4.06
C ALA A 205 -26.96 2.06 3.14
N ALA A 206 -25.70 2.44 3.22
CA ALA A 206 -24.62 1.68 2.62
C ALA A 206 -24.25 0.57 3.62
N GLY A 207 -24.39 -0.68 3.19
CA GLY A 207 -24.14 -1.87 4.01
C GLY A 207 -22.87 -2.62 3.59
N GLY A 208 -22.25 -3.35 4.52
CA GLY A 208 -21.12 -4.24 4.21
C GLY A 208 -19.90 -3.48 3.67
N LEU A 209 -19.57 -2.34 4.30
CA LEU A 209 -18.46 -1.51 3.87
C LEU A 209 -17.13 -2.22 4.13
N THR A 210 -16.31 -2.29 3.08
CA THR A 210 -14.94 -2.81 3.16
C THR A 210 -13.99 -1.79 2.54
N LEU A 211 -13.04 -1.31 3.35
CA LEU A 211 -12.00 -0.38 2.91
C LEU A 211 -10.72 -1.16 2.67
N SER A 212 -10.29 -1.22 1.41
CA SER A 212 -9.00 -1.79 1.01
C SER A 212 -8.01 -0.67 0.74
N VAL A 213 -6.84 -0.75 1.37
CA VAL A 213 -5.77 0.23 1.21
C VAL A 213 -4.58 -0.40 0.49
N GLN A 214 -4.07 0.25 -0.55
CA GLN A 214 -2.93 -0.24 -1.32
C GLN A 214 -1.92 0.88 -1.60
N PRO A 215 -0.77 0.89 -0.90
CA PRO A 215 0.36 1.71 -1.29
C PRO A 215 0.87 1.30 -2.69
N LEU A 216 1.27 2.27 -3.53
CA LEU A 216 1.84 1.99 -4.86
C LEU A 216 3.34 1.63 -4.81
N SER A 217 3.95 1.69 -3.64
CA SER A 217 5.37 1.45 -3.41
C SER A 217 5.57 0.36 -2.37
N ASP A 218 6.38 -0.65 -2.70
CA ASP A 218 6.72 -1.76 -1.81
C ASP A 218 7.51 -1.33 -0.57
N ALA A 219 8.07 -0.10 -0.58
CA ALA A 219 8.72 0.47 0.59
C ALA A 219 7.73 0.86 1.69
N ILE A 220 6.45 1.08 1.36
CA ILE A 220 5.42 1.50 2.31
C ILE A 220 4.55 0.28 2.63
N THR A 221 4.44 -0.05 3.90
CA THR A 221 3.64 -1.18 4.38
C THR A 221 2.66 -0.76 5.46
N THR A 222 1.60 -1.53 5.64
CA THR A 222 0.60 -1.35 6.69
C THR A 222 0.54 -2.65 7.48
N LEU A 223 0.68 -2.59 8.81
CA LEU A 223 0.46 -3.77 9.64
C LEU A 223 -1.02 -4.19 9.54
N MET A 224 -1.25 -5.50 9.49
CA MET A 224 -2.57 -6.08 9.19
C MET A 224 -3.70 -5.46 10.05
N PRO A 225 -4.91 -5.30 9.49
CA PRO A 225 -5.35 -5.81 8.19
C PRO A 225 -5.32 -4.78 7.04
N LYS A 226 -4.92 -5.24 5.83
CA LYS A 226 -5.00 -4.46 4.57
C LYS A 226 -6.45 -4.11 4.16
N ILE A 227 -7.41 -4.87 4.69
CA ILE A 227 -8.85 -4.70 4.47
C ILE A 227 -9.51 -4.43 5.82
N ILE A 228 -10.21 -3.30 5.93
CA ILE A 228 -10.91 -2.88 7.14
C ILE A 228 -12.41 -3.01 6.89
N SER A 229 -13.11 -3.85 7.67
CA SER A 229 -14.57 -3.90 7.69
C SER A 229 -15.12 -2.74 8.52
N LEU A 230 -15.97 -1.92 7.92
CA LEU A 230 -16.56 -0.75 8.55
C LEU A 230 -18.05 -0.99 8.83
N PRO A 231 -18.62 -0.35 9.88
CA PRO A 231 -20.05 -0.42 10.14
C PRO A 231 -20.85 0.26 9.02
N ASP A 232 -22.12 -0.13 8.92
CA ASP A 232 -23.06 0.42 7.93
C ASP A 232 -23.26 1.93 8.12
N VAL A 233 -23.24 2.68 7.02
CA VAL A 233 -23.28 4.14 7.04
C VAL A 233 -24.65 4.63 6.59
N GLN A 234 -25.35 5.27 7.52
CA GLN A 234 -26.65 5.87 7.28
C GLN A 234 -26.52 7.17 6.45
N PRO A 235 -27.47 7.43 5.54
CA PRO A 235 -27.47 8.64 4.71
C PRO A 235 -27.65 9.89 5.59
N GLY A 236 -26.75 10.87 5.42
CA GLY A 236 -26.77 12.09 6.25
C GLY A 236 -26.48 11.87 7.75
N GLY A 237 -26.04 10.66 8.13
CA GLY A 237 -25.62 10.33 9.48
C GLY A 237 -24.22 10.86 9.82
N PRO A 238 -23.75 10.63 11.07
CA PRO A 238 -22.39 10.98 11.43
C PRO A 238 -21.39 10.20 10.55
N PRO A 239 -20.26 10.82 10.18
CA PRO A 239 -19.24 10.16 9.40
C PRO A 239 -18.65 8.97 10.16
N THR A 240 -18.44 7.85 9.46
CA THR A 240 -17.71 6.72 10.02
C THR A 240 -16.22 6.97 9.89
N ARG A 241 -15.49 6.84 11.00
CA ARG A 241 -14.06 7.11 11.06
C ARG A 241 -13.28 5.82 11.18
N ALA A 242 -12.22 5.72 10.38
CA ALA A 242 -11.24 4.66 10.46
C ALA A 242 -9.84 5.27 10.47
N SER A 243 -8.88 4.57 11.06
CA SER A 243 -7.47 4.99 11.05
C SER A 243 -6.60 3.82 10.66
N LEU A 244 -5.58 4.08 9.84
CA LEU A 244 -4.59 3.09 9.45
C LEU A 244 -3.18 3.65 9.62
N ALA A 245 -2.32 2.85 10.23
CA ALA A 245 -0.92 3.15 10.41
C ALA A 245 -0.12 2.66 9.21
N PHE A 246 0.73 3.53 8.66
CA PHE A 246 1.69 3.23 7.62
C PHE A 246 3.10 3.21 8.20
N TYR A 247 3.91 2.28 7.72
CA TYR A 247 5.30 2.08 8.08
C TYR A 247 6.16 2.06 6.82
N ILE A 248 7.45 2.35 6.98
CA ILE A 248 8.41 2.33 5.88
C ILE A 248 9.48 1.26 6.08
N SER A 249 9.86 0.58 5.00
CA SER A 249 10.96 -0.37 4.98
C SER A 249 12.32 0.32 5.05
N ALA A 250 13.26 -0.27 5.78
CA ALA A 250 14.66 0.13 5.84
C ALA A 250 15.49 -0.32 4.62
N HIS A 251 14.98 -1.27 3.83
CA HIS A 251 15.77 -1.98 2.81
C HIS A 251 15.34 -1.67 1.38
N VAL A 252 14.16 -1.07 1.20
CA VAL A 252 13.58 -0.79 -0.12
C VAL A 252 13.45 0.72 -0.30
N LEU A 253 13.88 1.22 -1.46
CA LEU A 253 13.70 2.62 -1.82
C LEU A 253 12.24 2.88 -2.19
N CYS A 254 11.70 3.98 -1.69
CA CYS A 254 10.34 4.39 -2.00
C CYS A 254 10.24 4.93 -3.43
N SER A 255 9.50 4.23 -4.30
CA SER A 255 9.31 4.60 -5.71
C SER A 255 8.19 5.63 -5.91
N SER A 256 7.14 5.55 -5.10
CA SER A 256 6.01 6.48 -5.08
C SER A 256 5.48 6.67 -3.65
N ARG A 257 4.97 7.86 -3.36
CA ARG A 257 4.30 8.21 -2.09
C ARG A 257 2.78 8.10 -2.17
N ASP A 258 2.26 7.70 -3.33
CA ASP A 258 0.84 7.58 -3.59
C ASP A 258 0.27 6.30 -2.99
N VAL A 259 -0.90 6.43 -2.39
CA VAL A 259 -1.69 5.34 -1.82
C VAL A 259 -3.07 5.36 -2.46
N GLU A 260 -3.50 4.21 -2.95
CA GLU A 260 -4.84 4.00 -3.49
C GLU A 260 -5.75 3.39 -2.44
N LEU A 261 -6.99 3.87 -2.41
CA LEU A 261 -8.06 3.44 -1.54
C LEU A 261 -9.21 2.94 -2.41
N VAL A 262 -9.71 1.76 -2.06
CA VAL A 262 -10.90 1.19 -2.69
C VAL A 262 -11.91 0.90 -1.58
N LEU A 263 -13.01 1.65 -1.58
CA LEU A 263 -14.14 1.39 -0.71
C LEU A 263 -15.18 0.59 -1.48
N THR A 264 -15.46 -0.63 -1.05
CA THR A 264 -16.52 -1.47 -1.60
C THR A 264 -17.69 -1.50 -0.63
N TYR A 265 -18.90 -1.29 -1.14
CA TYR A 265 -20.12 -1.22 -0.33
C TYR A 265 -21.33 -1.73 -1.11
N THR A 266 -22.34 -2.19 -0.38
CA THR A 266 -23.63 -2.59 -0.95
C THR A 266 -24.64 -1.48 -0.72
N LEU A 267 -25.39 -1.13 -1.74
CA LEU A 267 -26.43 -0.12 -1.67
C LEU A 267 -27.74 -0.72 -2.18
N GLY A 268 -28.58 -1.17 -1.24
CA GLY A 268 -29.66 -2.11 -1.57
C GLY A 268 -29.07 -3.43 -2.07
N ASP A 269 -29.51 -3.88 -3.26
CA ASP A 269 -29.06 -5.16 -3.85
C ASP A 269 -27.87 -5.01 -4.82
N THR A 270 -27.29 -3.81 -4.94
CA THR A 270 -26.19 -3.55 -5.88
C THR A 270 -24.88 -3.33 -5.14
N LEU A 271 -23.85 -4.10 -5.51
CA LEU A 271 -22.48 -3.87 -5.08
C LEU A 271 -21.90 -2.69 -5.85
N ARG A 272 -21.28 -1.75 -5.12
CA ARG A 272 -20.64 -0.55 -5.67
C ARG A 272 -19.24 -0.39 -5.10
N CYS A 273 -18.43 0.38 -5.79
CA CYS A 273 -17.10 0.75 -5.34
C CYS A 273 -16.81 2.22 -5.60
N THR A 274 -16.16 2.87 -4.63
CA THR A 274 -15.60 4.22 -4.76
C THR A 274 -14.09 4.13 -4.59
N THR A 275 -13.33 4.67 -5.54
CA THR A 275 -11.87 4.75 -5.46
C THR A 275 -11.42 6.16 -5.10
N SER A 276 -10.40 6.29 -4.26
CA SER A 276 -9.74 7.57 -3.97
C SER A 276 -8.23 7.34 -3.81
N SER A 277 -7.45 8.39 -3.99
CA SER A 277 -6.00 8.32 -3.84
C SER A 277 -5.50 9.52 -3.04
N PHE A 278 -4.41 9.33 -2.31
CA PHE A 278 -3.74 10.38 -1.56
C PHE A 278 -2.23 10.15 -1.51
N GLU A 279 -1.47 11.20 -1.23
CA GLU A 279 -0.01 11.15 -1.15
C GLU A 279 0.44 11.26 0.32
N LEU A 280 1.34 10.37 0.76
CA LEU A 280 1.99 10.46 2.07
C LEU A 280 3.05 11.57 2.07
N PRO A 281 3.33 12.27 3.20
CA PRO A 281 4.29 13.38 3.25
C PRO A 281 5.74 12.96 2.94
N LEU A 282 6.56 13.88 2.43
CA LEU A 282 7.96 13.56 2.09
C LEU A 282 8.81 13.26 3.33
N CYS A 283 8.49 13.92 4.46
CA CYS A 283 9.15 13.69 5.73
C CYS A 283 8.93 12.27 6.28
N PHE A 284 7.93 11.54 5.79
CA PHE A 284 7.71 10.14 6.15
C PHE A 284 8.71 9.19 5.47
N VAL A 285 9.18 9.53 4.27
CA VAL A 285 10.03 8.63 3.46
C VAL A 285 11.49 9.07 3.36
N ALA A 286 11.80 10.30 3.77
CA ALA A 286 13.14 10.86 3.67
C ALA A 286 13.46 11.74 4.88
N HIS A 287 14.76 11.98 5.08
CA HIS A 287 15.27 12.88 6.13
C HIS A 287 16.31 13.83 5.55
N PRO A 288 16.34 15.10 6.00
CA PRO A 288 17.34 16.05 5.52
C PRO A 288 18.72 15.66 6.04
N ILE A 289 19.68 15.61 5.13
CA ILE A 289 21.10 15.46 5.44
C ILE A 289 21.87 16.71 5.01
N PRO A 290 23.05 16.98 5.62
CA PRO A 290 23.90 18.07 5.16
C PRO A 290 24.26 17.93 3.67
N PRO A 291 24.28 19.04 2.91
CA PRO A 291 24.57 18.99 1.49
C PRO A 291 26.01 18.51 1.24
N THR A 292 26.15 17.52 0.34
CA THR A 292 27.45 17.01 -0.09
C THR A 292 27.83 17.65 -1.42
N LYS A 293 29.04 18.20 -1.54
CA LYS A 293 29.51 18.90 -2.75
C LYS A 293 29.87 17.96 -3.91
N GLU A 294 30.08 16.69 -3.61
CA GLU A 294 30.50 15.67 -4.58
C GLU A 294 29.35 14.68 -4.82
N ALA A 295 28.85 14.65 -6.05
CA ALA A 295 27.85 13.70 -6.50
C ALA A 295 28.31 13.06 -7.82
N ASN A 296 28.22 11.73 -7.90
CA ASN A 296 28.63 10.95 -9.08
C ASN A 296 27.71 11.18 -10.29
N PHE A 297 26.44 11.50 -10.03
CA PHE A 297 25.43 11.73 -11.04
C PHE A 297 24.80 13.11 -10.84
N LYS A 298 24.63 13.86 -11.92
CA LYS A 298 24.09 15.22 -11.91
C LYS A 298 23.02 15.34 -12.97
N VAL A 299 21.88 15.88 -12.58
CA VAL A 299 20.75 16.19 -13.47
C VAL A 299 20.47 17.68 -13.34
N ALA A 300 20.34 18.36 -14.48
CA ALA A 300 19.99 19.77 -14.55
C ALA A 300 18.58 19.91 -15.11
N ILE A 301 17.69 20.56 -14.36
CA ILE A 301 16.30 20.82 -14.76
C ILE A 301 16.16 22.32 -15.01
N GLY A 302 15.78 22.69 -16.24
CA GLY A 302 15.51 24.07 -16.61
C GLY A 302 14.05 24.44 -16.30
N ALA A 303 13.83 25.60 -15.68
CA ALA A 303 12.51 26.18 -15.47
C ALA A 303 12.39 27.50 -16.24
N THR A 304 11.20 27.76 -16.80
CA THR A 304 10.89 29.01 -17.51
C THR A 304 10.56 30.16 -16.55
N ALA A 305 10.16 29.85 -15.32
CA ALA A 305 9.86 30.81 -14.26
C ALA A 305 11.04 31.02 -13.30
N ILE A 306 10.97 32.09 -12.50
CA ILE A 306 11.91 32.34 -11.41
C ILE A 306 11.83 31.17 -10.42
N PRO A 307 12.94 30.45 -10.14
CA PRO A 307 12.89 29.28 -9.27
C PRO A 307 12.48 29.67 -7.84
N PRO A 308 11.45 29.03 -7.26
CA PRO A 308 11.13 29.21 -5.86
C PRO A 308 12.28 28.70 -4.99
N THR A 309 12.42 29.25 -3.78
CA THR A 309 13.44 28.78 -2.84
C THR A 309 13.18 27.34 -2.43
N LEU A 310 14.22 26.52 -2.28
CA LEU A 310 14.05 25.11 -1.85
C LEU A 310 13.28 24.99 -0.53
N GLY A 311 13.50 25.91 0.41
CA GLY A 311 12.76 25.94 1.68
C GLY A 311 11.27 26.22 1.51
N SER A 312 10.87 26.99 0.49
CA SER A 312 9.45 27.19 0.18
C SER A 312 8.79 26.01 -0.49
N ILE A 313 9.57 25.19 -1.23
CA ILE A 313 9.08 23.98 -1.91
C ILE A 313 8.90 22.84 -0.90
N PHE A 314 9.85 22.67 0.01
CA PHE A 314 9.93 21.54 0.95
C PHE A 314 9.58 21.94 2.39
N GLN A 315 8.53 22.76 2.57
CA GLN A 315 8.15 23.24 3.90
C GLN A 315 7.70 22.12 4.83
N ASP A 316 6.95 21.16 4.30
CA ASP A 316 6.50 19.94 4.97
C ASP A 316 7.70 19.09 5.42
N PHE A 317 8.70 18.95 4.56
CA PHE A 317 9.94 18.24 4.85
C PHE A 317 10.72 18.88 5.99
N LEU A 318 10.84 20.21 5.99
CA LEU A 318 11.55 20.96 7.01
C LEU A 318 10.79 21.01 8.36
N LYS A 319 9.45 21.11 8.32
CA LYS A 319 8.60 21.12 9.52
C LYS A 319 8.56 19.75 10.18
N GLY A 320 8.38 18.69 9.40
CA GLY A 320 8.38 17.30 9.87
C GLY A 320 9.74 16.87 10.44
N ALA A 321 10.84 17.37 9.85
CA ALA A 321 12.19 17.11 10.35
C ALA A 321 12.57 17.91 11.61
N SER A 322 11.74 18.87 12.06
CA SER A 322 12.07 19.71 13.24
C SER A 322 12.06 18.93 14.57
N VAL A 323 11.66 17.66 14.56
CA VAL A 323 12.04 16.70 15.60
C VAL A 323 13.51 16.29 15.38
N ARG A 324 14.39 17.20 15.80
CA ARG A 324 15.78 17.03 16.28
C ARG A 324 16.93 17.49 15.36
N PRO A 325 17.94 18.16 15.94
CA PRO A 325 19.23 18.40 15.30
C PRO A 325 20.09 17.11 15.31
N PRO A 326 20.99 16.94 14.32
CA PRO A 326 21.93 15.83 14.28
C PRO A 326 22.99 16.00 15.37
N SER A 327 23.03 15.10 16.36
CA SER A 327 24.26 14.91 17.13
C SER A 327 25.22 14.09 16.28
N LEU A 328 26.19 14.78 15.65
CA LEU A 328 27.36 14.17 15.06
C LEU A 328 28.05 13.33 16.13
N ARG A 329 27.97 12.00 16.06
CA ARG A 329 28.86 11.13 16.82
C ARG A 329 30.28 11.36 16.30
N PRO A 330 31.28 11.66 17.14
CA PRO A 330 32.66 11.63 16.69
C PRO A 330 33.02 10.21 16.25
N PRO A 331 33.88 10.04 15.24
CA PRO A 331 34.28 8.72 14.78
C PRO A 331 34.98 7.99 15.93
N GLY A 332 34.44 6.84 16.31
CA GLY A 332 35.09 5.91 17.22
C GLY A 332 36.44 5.47 16.64
N PRO A 333 37.43 5.17 17.50
CA PRO A 333 38.76 4.81 17.03
C PRO A 333 38.69 3.50 16.22
N PRO A 334 39.47 3.38 15.12
CA PRO A 334 39.47 2.17 14.32
C PRO A 334 40.04 1.00 15.13
N SER A 335 39.19 0.01 15.39
CA SER A 335 39.59 -1.30 15.88
C SER A 335 40.26 -2.09 14.76
N GLY A 336 41.56 -2.31 14.89
CA GLY A 336 42.25 -3.38 14.15
C GLY A 336 43.44 -2.97 13.29
N CYS A 337 44.48 -2.38 13.89
CA CYS A 337 45.83 -2.48 13.36
C CYS A 337 46.68 -3.35 14.31
N ARG A 338 46.79 -4.64 13.99
CA ARG A 338 47.83 -5.51 14.54
C ARG A 338 49.19 -4.99 14.05
N LEU A 339 50.01 -4.49 14.96
CA LEU A 339 51.45 -4.35 14.74
C LEU A 339 52.20 -5.35 15.64
N PRO A 340 53.28 -5.98 15.14
CA PRO A 340 53.94 -7.08 15.81
C PRO A 340 54.80 -6.60 16.98
N GLN A 341 54.90 -7.45 18.00
CA GLN A 341 55.78 -7.30 19.15
C GLN A 341 57.25 -7.16 18.73
N ARG A 342 57.94 -6.12 19.22
CA ARG A 342 59.38 -6.21 19.51
C ARG A 342 59.83 -5.27 20.63
N ALA A 343 60.24 -5.91 21.71
CA ALA A 343 61.40 -5.66 22.58
C ALA A 343 61.75 -4.23 23.05
N ARG A 344 61.52 -4.04 24.37
CA ARG A 344 62.36 -3.39 25.40
C ARG A 344 63.55 -2.51 24.93
N GLY A 345 63.51 -1.23 25.33
CA GLY A 345 64.69 -0.36 25.37
C GLY A 345 64.46 0.95 26.14
N LYS A 346 64.88 0.95 27.41
CA LYS A 346 65.28 2.05 28.33
C LYS A 346 64.99 3.54 28.00
N CYS A 347 64.39 4.21 29.00
CA CYS A 347 64.47 5.66 29.30
C CYS A 347 65.94 6.18 29.37
N PRO A 348 66.20 7.51 29.22
CA PRO A 348 66.03 8.45 30.34
C PRO A 348 65.49 9.86 30.00
N GLN A 349 65.16 10.55 31.09
CA GLN A 349 64.61 11.88 31.28
C GLN A 349 65.44 13.02 30.66
N HIS A 350 64.78 14.12 30.27
CA HIS A 350 65.26 15.48 30.56
C HIS A 350 64.11 16.49 30.55
N SER A 351 64.08 17.30 31.61
CA SER A 351 63.24 18.46 31.90
C SER A 351 63.77 19.76 31.26
N LEU A 352 62.89 20.69 30.89
CA LEU A 352 63.05 22.17 30.91
C LEU A 352 61.71 22.78 30.44
N LEU A 353 60.87 23.40 31.27
CA LEU A 353 60.89 24.76 31.85
C LEU A 353 60.81 25.92 30.85
N ALA A 354 59.96 26.89 31.23
CA ALA A 354 59.92 28.31 30.83
C ALA A 354 59.17 28.60 29.51
N THR A 355 58.37 29.66 29.30
CA THR A 355 57.74 30.75 30.07
C THR A 355 57.05 31.61 28.99
N GLY A 356 56.05 32.42 29.33
CA GLY A 356 55.95 33.75 28.70
C GLY A 356 54.59 34.22 28.18
N MET A 357 53.86 34.91 29.07
CA MET A 357 53.29 36.26 28.89
C MET A 357 52.24 36.51 27.79
N ARG A 358 51.00 36.87 28.20
CA ARG A 358 50.40 38.24 28.24
C ARG A 358 49.73 38.60 26.90
N GLU A 359 48.61 39.32 26.79
CA GLU A 359 47.88 40.25 27.66
C GLU A 359 46.50 40.57 27.05
N GLY A 360 45.57 41.10 27.85
CA GLY A 360 44.42 41.94 27.43
C GLY A 360 43.07 41.20 27.31
N CYS A 361 42.18 41.10 28.31
CA CYS A 361 41.48 42.12 29.13
C CYS A 361 40.64 43.15 28.35
N HIS A 362 39.31 42.99 28.41
CA HIS A 362 38.32 43.92 29.02
C HIS A 362 36.93 43.24 28.99
N HIS A 363 36.33 42.88 30.14
CA HIS A 363 35.31 43.65 30.91
C HIS A 363 34.08 44.00 30.05
N SER A 364 32.84 43.60 30.39
CA SER A 364 32.18 43.92 31.67
C SER A 364 31.06 42.93 32.09
N THR A 365 31.13 42.58 33.38
CA THR A 365 30.11 42.37 34.43
C THR A 365 28.64 42.71 34.11
N VAL A 366 27.68 41.80 34.38
CA VAL A 366 26.98 41.46 35.66
C VAL A 366 25.90 42.49 36.01
N GLU A 367 24.63 42.07 36.04
CA GLU A 367 23.79 42.17 37.25
C GLU A 367 22.53 41.32 37.18
N ASP A 368 22.29 40.65 38.30
CA ASP A 368 21.28 39.65 38.63
C ASP A 368 20.36 40.31 39.66
N GLN A 369 19.04 40.31 39.46
CA GLN A 369 18.09 40.52 40.56
C GLN A 369 16.81 39.69 40.37
N ARG A 370 16.68 38.69 41.25
CA ARG A 370 15.45 38.05 41.66
C ARG A 370 14.48 39.07 42.28
N GLN A 371 13.18 38.92 42.03
CA GLN A 371 12.16 39.25 43.01
C GLN A 371 10.96 38.28 42.95
N ILE A 372 10.63 37.80 44.15
CA ILE A 372 9.50 36.98 44.56
C ILE A 372 8.30 37.89 44.81
N LEU A 373 7.06 37.46 44.51
CA LEU A 373 5.86 37.62 45.35
C LEU A 373 4.63 36.92 44.69
N ARG A 374 4.02 35.96 45.42
CA ARG A 374 2.62 35.48 45.30
C ARG A 374 1.74 36.27 46.30
N PRO A 375 0.45 35.96 46.56
CA PRO A 375 -0.70 35.53 45.73
C PRO A 375 -1.93 36.48 45.97
N ILE A 376 -3.13 36.18 45.44
CA ILE A 376 -4.44 36.38 46.11
C ILE A 376 -5.52 35.52 45.42
N ASP A 377 -6.39 34.96 46.27
CA ASP A 377 -7.48 34.01 46.07
C ASP A 377 -8.68 34.48 45.22
N GLY A 378 -9.49 33.50 44.77
CA GLY A 378 -10.93 33.75 44.62
C GLY A 378 -11.77 32.80 43.76
N VAL A 379 -12.45 31.86 44.44
CA VAL A 379 -13.87 31.47 44.24
C VAL A 379 -14.21 30.19 43.41
N ARG A 380 -14.45 29.11 44.19
CA ARG A 380 -15.60 28.16 44.23
C ARG A 380 -16.07 27.34 42.98
N SER A 381 -15.80 26.03 43.08
CA SER A 381 -16.63 24.79 42.91
C SER A 381 -18.17 24.91 42.83
N PRO A 382 -18.99 23.86 42.50
CA PRO A 382 -18.76 22.39 42.50
C PRO A 382 -19.32 21.67 41.21
N VAL A 383 -19.25 20.35 40.97
CA VAL A 383 -20.04 19.22 41.54
C VAL A 383 -19.46 17.89 40.99
N GLY A 384 -19.42 16.85 41.84
CA GLY A 384 -18.93 15.50 41.53
C GLY A 384 -19.92 14.61 40.75
N TRP A 385 -19.42 13.59 40.02
CA TRP A 385 -19.39 12.14 40.39
C TRP A 385 -20.78 11.49 40.53
N PRO A 386 -20.96 10.16 40.41
CA PRO A 386 -20.33 9.13 39.57
C PRO A 386 -21.36 8.11 38.98
N CYS A 387 -20.89 7.15 38.18
CA CYS A 387 -21.19 5.71 38.26
C CYS A 387 -20.21 4.94 37.38
#